data_AF-A0A543IM71-F1
#
_entry.id   AF-A0A543IM71-F1
#
_cell.length_a   1.000
_cell.length_b   1.000
_cell.length_c   1.000
_cell.angle_alpha   90.00
_cell.angle_beta   90.00
_cell.angle_gamma   90.00
#
_symmetry.space_group_name_H-M   'P 1'
#
loop_
_entity.id
_entity.type
_entity.pdbx_description
1 polymer ?
#
loop_
_entity_poly.entity_id
_entity_poly.type
_entity_poly.pdbx_seq_one_letter_code
_entity_poly.pdbx_strand_id
1 'polypeptide(L)'
;MATETDERDEPEAKGEGKKRKKEKSPKRTTPALFVRQIIAELRKVIWPTRRELITYTIAALVFVLIMVGLVSGVDYGLQQGVYAVFG
;
A
#
# COMPACT_ATOMS: atom_id res chain seq x y z
N MET A 1 34.74 -60.09 38.16
CA MET A 1 33.26 -60.08 38.16
C MET A 1 32.85 -58.73 38.70
N ALA A 2 31.93 -58.07 37.99
CA ALA A 2 31.62 -56.64 38.02
C ALA A 2 31.48 -55.99 39.41
N THR A 3 31.86 -54.72 39.50
CA THR A 3 30.93 -53.60 39.81
C THR A 3 31.60 -52.28 39.48
N GLU A 4 31.09 -51.63 38.44
CA GLU A 4 31.31 -50.24 38.07
C GLU A 4 30.53 -49.38 39.07
N THR A 5 31.22 -48.52 39.82
CA THR A 5 30.60 -47.53 40.72
C THR A 5 30.78 -46.16 40.09
N ASP A 6 29.75 -45.77 39.33
CA ASP A 6 29.42 -44.40 38.96
C ASP A 6 28.91 -43.69 40.22
N GLU A 7 29.52 -42.56 40.62
CA GLU A 7 28.84 -41.47 41.37
C GLU A 7 29.77 -40.29 41.75
N ARG A 8 29.28 -39.07 41.45
CA ARG A 8 29.45 -37.75 42.14
C ARG A 8 30.72 -36.91 41.86
N ASP A 9 30.70 -35.58 41.72
CA ASP A 9 29.68 -34.50 41.71
C ASP A 9 30.35 -33.17 41.25
N GLU A 10 29.67 -32.44 40.36
CA GLU A 10 29.61 -30.97 40.06
C GLU A 10 30.84 -29.99 40.18
N PRO A 11 30.68 -28.67 39.94
CA PRO A 11 30.52 -27.96 38.66
C PRO A 11 31.62 -26.88 38.46
N GLU A 12 31.83 -26.34 37.24
CA GLU A 12 32.09 -24.89 37.02
C GLU A 12 32.55 -24.47 35.60
N ALA A 13 32.09 -23.26 35.26
CA ALA A 13 32.78 -22.23 34.47
C ALA A 13 32.88 -22.36 32.93
N LYS A 14 31.76 -22.02 32.28
CA LYS A 14 31.62 -20.82 31.44
C LYS A 14 32.77 -20.52 30.44
N GLY A 15 32.75 -21.20 29.30
CA GLY A 15 33.40 -20.75 28.08
C GLY A 15 32.41 -20.07 27.14
N GLU A 16 32.09 -18.79 27.37
CA GLU A 16 31.31 -17.97 26.44
C GLU A 16 32.06 -17.80 25.11
N GLY A 17 31.77 -18.69 24.16
CA GLY A 17 32.09 -18.52 22.74
C GLY A 17 31.25 -17.39 22.16
N LYS A 18 31.68 -16.16 22.43
CA LYS A 18 31.18 -14.87 21.96
C LYS A 18 30.74 -14.93 20.49
N LYS A 19 29.44 -15.19 20.26
CA LYS A 19 28.78 -14.93 18.97
C LYS A 19 29.01 -13.46 18.67
N ARG A 20 29.93 -13.18 17.75
CA ARG A 20 30.26 -11.83 17.27
C ARG A 20 28.96 -11.15 16.89
N LYS A 21 28.54 -10.21 17.73
CA LYS A 21 27.43 -9.29 17.51
C LYS A 21 27.79 -8.55 16.23
N LYS A 22 27.23 -8.99 15.10
CA LYS A 22 27.39 -8.36 13.80
C LYS A 22 26.94 -6.92 13.98
N GLU A 23 27.91 -6.01 13.99
CA GLU A 23 27.70 -4.57 14.09
C GLU A 23 26.67 -4.20 13.03
N LYS A 24 25.54 -3.67 13.49
CA LYS A 24 24.47 -3.19 12.61
C LYS A 24 25.06 -2.01 11.86
N SER A 25 25.60 -2.26 10.68
CA SER A 25 25.96 -1.22 9.71
C SER A 25 24.77 -0.26 9.58
N PRO A 26 25.00 1.06 9.44
CA PRO A 26 23.92 2.03 9.33
C PRO A 26 23.03 1.59 8.15
N LYS A 27 21.78 1.20 8.45
CA LYS A 27 20.81 0.75 7.46
C LYS A 27 20.54 1.94 6.54
N ARG A 28 21.28 2.01 5.42
CA ARG A 28 20.93 2.87 4.30
C ARG A 28 19.53 2.46 3.87
N THR A 29 18.61 3.42 3.77
CA THR A 29 17.27 3.18 3.23
C THR A 29 17.42 2.73 1.79
N THR A 30 17.33 1.42 1.56
CA THR A 30 17.36 0.88 0.20
C THR A 30 15.98 1.06 -0.43
N PRO A 31 15.89 1.24 -1.76
CA PRO A 31 14.60 1.30 -2.47
C PRO A 31 13.68 0.11 -2.15
N ALA A 32 14.25 -1.06 -1.89
CA ALA A 32 13.53 -2.26 -1.46
C ALA A 32 12.85 -2.11 -0.08
N LEU A 33 13.42 -1.34 0.85
CA LEU A 33 12.78 -1.06 2.14
C LEU A 33 11.61 -0.08 1.98
N PHE A 34 11.73 0.90 1.09
CA PHE A 34 10.67 1.86 0.80
C PHE A 34 9.43 1.21 0.18
N VAL A 35 9.60 0.29 -0.77
CA VAL A 35 8.48 -0.48 -1.35
C VAL A 35 7.79 -1.35 -0.28
N ARG A 36 8.56 -1.96 0.63
CA ARG A 36 7.99 -2.72 1.76
C ARG A 36 7.18 -1.84 2.71
N GLN A 37 7.59 -0.58 2.90
CA GLN A 37 6.83 0.40 3.67
C GLN A 37 5.54 0.83 2.95
N ILE A 38 5.58 1.11 1.64
CA ILE A 38 4.38 1.43 0.85
C ILE A 38 3.35 0.29 0.95
N ILE A 39 3.77 -0.97 0.77
CA ILE A 39 2.86 -2.12 0.86
C ILE A 39 2.25 -2.21 2.27
N ALA A 40 3.03 -1.95 3.32
CA ALA A 40 2.52 -1.94 4.69
C ALA A 40 1.48 -0.83 4.92
N GLU A 41 1.64 0.32 4.27
CA GLU A 41 0.70 1.44 4.35
C GLU A 41 -0.54 1.22 3.47
N LEU A 42 -0.38 0.64 2.28
CA LEU A 42 -1.49 0.30 1.38
C LEU A 42 -2.44 -0.72 2.01
N ARG A 43 -1.96 -1.57 2.92
CA ARG A 43 -2.83 -2.48 3.70
C ARG A 43 -3.72 -1.77 4.71
N LYS A 44 -3.38 -0.53 5.10
CA LYS A 44 -4.22 0.32 5.97
C LYS A 44 -5.29 1.06 5.17
N VAL A 45 -5.20 1.06 3.85
CA VAL A 45 -6.23 1.64 3.00
C VAL A 45 -7.44 0.72 3.07
N ILE A 46 -8.51 1.24 3.65
CA ILE A 46 -9.79 0.56 3.72
C ILE A 46 -10.38 0.63 2.31
N TRP A 47 -10.43 -0.52 1.64
CA TRP A 47 -11.04 -0.59 0.33
C TRP A 47 -12.56 -0.52 0.49
N PRO A 48 -13.21 0.40 -0.23
CA PRO A 48 -14.65 0.57 -0.14
C PRO A 48 -15.38 -0.71 -0.57
N THR A 49 -16.56 -0.93 0.02
CA THR A 49 -17.38 -2.08 -0.35
C THR A 49 -17.88 -1.96 -1.80
N ARG A 50 -18.24 -3.09 -2.43
CA ARG A 50 -18.79 -3.07 -3.80
C ARG A 50 -19.98 -2.11 -3.96
N ARG A 51 -20.77 -1.94 -2.89
CA ARG A 51 -21.93 -1.04 -2.87
C ARG A 51 -21.50 0.42 -2.92
N GLU A 52 -20.55 0.83 -2.10
CA GLU A 52 -19.98 2.19 -2.11
C GLU A 52 -19.36 2.53 -3.47
N LEU A 53 -18.58 1.60 -4.04
CA LEU A 53 -17.97 1.77 -5.37
C LEU A 53 -19.03 2.03 -6.45
N ILE A 54 -20.12 1.27 -6.43
CA ILE A 54 -21.22 1.44 -7.38
C ILE A 54 -21.88 2.80 -7.17
N THR A 55 -22.18 3.19 -5.93
CA THR A 55 -22.78 4.50 -5.62
C THR A 55 -21.91 5.66 -6.10
N TYR A 56 -20.59 5.61 -5.86
CA TYR A 56 -19.67 6.65 -6.31
C TYR A 56 -19.53 6.69 -7.83
N THR A 57 -19.49 5.53 -8.47
CA THR A 57 -19.44 5.44 -9.93
C THR A 57 -20.73 6.01 -10.56
N ILE A 58 -21.90 5.66 -10.01
CA ILE A 58 -23.18 6.21 -10.47
C ILE A 58 -23.23 7.73 -10.29
N ALA A 59 -22.83 8.24 -9.12
CA ALA A 59 -22.79 9.67 -8.88
C ALA A 59 -21.88 10.40 -9.88
N ALA A 60 -20.70 9.85 -10.16
CA ALA A 60 -19.79 10.38 -11.18
C ALA A 60 -20.40 10.33 -12.59
N LEU A 61 -21.07 9.24 -12.97
CA LEU A 61 -21.73 9.11 -14.27
C LEU A 61 -22.85 10.14 -14.45
N VAL A 62 -23.68 10.34 -13.42
CA VAL A 62 -24.74 11.37 -13.46
C VAL A 62 -24.13 12.76 -13.62
N PHE A 63 -23.07 13.07 -12.87
CA PHE A 63 -22.37 14.34 -12.99
C PHE A 63 -21.79 14.56 -14.40
N VAL A 64 -21.15 13.54 -14.98
CA VAL A 64 -20.61 13.59 -16.35
C VAL A 64 -21.74 13.79 -17.37
N LEU A 65 -22.86 13.09 -17.24
CA LEU A 65 -24.00 13.25 -18.16
C LEU A 65 -24.57 14.67 -18.14
N ILE A 66 -24.66 15.30 -16.96
CA ILE A 66 -25.09 16.69 -16.84
C ILE A 66 -24.10 17.62 -17.56
N MET A 67 -22.80 17.44 -17.34
CA MET A 67 -21.77 18.24 -18.03
C MET A 67 -21.81 18.07 -19.55
N VAL A 68 -21.97 16.83 -20.03
CA VAL A 68 -22.12 16.54 -21.47
C VAL A 68 -23.36 17.26 -22.02
N GLY A 69 -24.49 17.21 -21.32
CA GLY A 69 -25.71 17.90 -21.74
C GLY A 69 -25.56 19.41 -21.79
N LEU A 70 -24.94 20.02 -20.76
CA LEU A 70 -24.69 21.46 -20.73
C LEU A 70 -23.73 21.91 -21.84
N VAL A 71 -22.58 21.23 -21.97
CA VAL A 71 -21.59 21.55 -23.00
C VAL A 71 -22.18 21.36 -24.39
N SER A 72 -22.88 20.25 -24.64
CA SER A 72 -23.53 20.00 -25.94
C SER A 72 -24.62 21.04 -26.25
N GLY A 73 -25.38 21.47 -25.24
CA GLY A 73 -26.39 22.52 -25.40
C GLY A 73 -25.77 23.87 -25.74
N VAL A 74 -24.69 24.24 -25.06
CA VAL A 74 -23.94 25.47 -25.34
C VAL A 74 -23.27 25.39 -26.72
N ASP A 75 -22.61 24.28 -27.04
CA ASP A 75 -21.97 24.07 -28.35
C ASP A 75 -22.99 24.18 -29.48
N TYR A 76 -24.17 23.55 -29.34
CA TYR A 76 -25.25 23.67 -30.31
C TYR A 76 -25.77 25.11 -30.44
N GLY A 77 -25.98 25.80 -29.32
CA GLY A 77 -26.43 27.18 -29.29
C GLY A 77 -25.43 28.14 -29.94
N LEU A 78 -24.14 27.96 -29.65
CA LEU A 78 -23.06 28.73 -30.28
C LEU A 78 -22.97 28.42 -31.77
N GLN A 79 -23.11 27.17 -32.17
CA GLN A 79 -23.06 26.78 -33.58
C GLN A 79 -24.19 27.45 -34.39
N GLN A 80 -25.40 27.50 -33.83
CA GLN A 80 -26.51 28.26 -34.44
C GLN A 80 -26.25 29.77 -34.44
N GLY A 81 -25.71 30.32 -33.36
CA GLY A 81 -25.37 31.75 -33.28
C GLY A 81 -24.31 32.17 -34.30
N VAL A 82 -23.27 31.36 -34.47
CA VAL A 82 -22.22 31.60 -35.47
C VAL A 82 -22.79 31.52 -36.88
N TYR A 83 -23.62 30.53 -37.18
CA TYR A 83 -24.29 30.42 -38.48
C TYR A 83 -25.20 31.64 -38.76
N ALA A 84 -25.91 32.15 -37.76
CA ALA A 84 -26.76 33.33 -37.93
C ALA A 84 -25.96 34.63 -38.17
N VAL A 85 -24.72 34.73 -37.69
CA VAL A 85 -23.89 35.94 -37.79
C VAL A 85 -22.98 35.92 -39.03
N PHE A 86 -22.42 34.75 -39.36
CA PHE A 86 -21.40 34.60 -40.40
C PHE A 86 -21.82 33.71 -41.58
N GLY A 87 -23.01 33.10 -41.52
CA GLY A 87 -23.62 32.29 -42.58
C GLY A 87 -24.49 33.11 -43.51
#